data_AF-A0A445DMF9-F1
#
_entry.id   AF-A0A445DMF9-F1
#
_cell.length_a   1.000
_cell.length_b   1.000
_cell.length_c   1.000
_cell.angle_alpha   90.00
_cell.angle_beta   90.00
_cell.angle_gamma   90.00
#
_symmetry.space_group_name_H-M   'P 1'
#
loop_
_entity.id
_entity.type
_entity.pdbx_description
1 polymer ?
#
loop_
_entity_poly.entity_id
_entity_poly.type
_entity_poly.pdbx_seq_one_letter_code
_entity_poly.pdbx_strand_id
1 'polypeptide(L)' 'MEPFVSKSPREAYLNYRDLDIGVNNIHGYTSYEQASIWGFKYFKNNFNRLAHVKSKVDPLNFFRYEQSIPSLM' A
#
# COMPACT_ATOMS: atom_id res chain seq x y z
N MET A 1 -14.46 -13.07 9.68
CA MET A 1 -14.89 -11.68 9.43
C MET A 1 -15.48 -11.15 10.73
N GLU A 2 -15.01 -9.99 11.20
CA GLU A 2 -15.57 -9.34 12.40
C GLU A 2 -16.78 -8.49 11.99
N PRO A 3 -17.95 -8.65 12.65
CA PRO A 3 -19.22 -8.10 12.15
C PRO A 3 -19.41 -6.59 12.39
N PHE A 4 -18.59 -5.96 13.22
CA PHE A 4 -18.79 -4.56 13.67
C PHE A 4 -17.73 -3.57 13.17
N VAL A 5 -16.80 -4.02 12.32
CA VAL A 5 -15.75 -3.17 11.75
C VAL A 5 -16.06 -2.77 10.31
N SER A 6 -15.33 -1.79 9.79
CA SER A 6 -15.43 -1.37 8.39
C SER A 6 -15.20 -2.54 7.43
N LYS A 7 -15.86 -2.48 6.27
CA LYS A 7 -15.78 -3.50 5.22
C LYS A 7 -15.72 -2.85 3.85
N SER A 8 -15.00 -3.50 2.93
CA SER A 8 -14.86 -3.09 1.52
C SER A 8 -14.36 -1.64 1.30
N PRO A 9 -13.15 -1.27 1.76
CA PRO A 9 -12.16 -2.12 2.42
C PRO A 9 -12.35 -2.19 3.95
N ARG A 10 -11.78 -3.23 4.57
CA ARG A 10 -11.53 -3.20 6.02
C ARG A 10 -10.42 -2.18 6.27
N GLU A 11 -10.81 -1.01 6.74
CA GLU A 11 -9.94 0.16 6.90
C GLU A 11 -8.89 -0.06 7.99
N ALA A 12 -7.73 0.55 7.81
CA ALA A 12 -6.61 0.50 8.74
C ALA A 12 -5.96 1.89 8.86
N TYR A 13 -5.18 2.11 9.92
CA TYR A 13 -4.44 3.36 10.12
C TYR A 13 -2.95 3.10 10.06
N LEU A 14 -2.23 3.82 9.17
CA LEU A 14 -0.83 3.55 8.86
C LEU A 14 0.11 3.57 10.07
N ASN A 15 -0.15 4.45 11.06
CA ASN A 15 0.70 4.54 12.25
C ASN A 15 0.49 3.37 13.23
N TYR A 16 -0.59 2.59 13.06
CA TYR A 16 -0.73 1.25 13.64
C TYR A 16 -0.46 0.22 12.54
N ARG A 17 0.82 0.14 12.14
CA ARG A 17 1.25 -0.69 11.01
C ARG A 17 0.96 -2.16 11.28
N ASP A 18 0.24 -2.78 10.35
CA ASP A 18 -0.16 -4.18 10.38
C ASP A 18 0.41 -4.87 9.12
N LEU A 19 1.29 -5.86 9.28
CA LEU A 19 1.87 -6.60 8.16
C LEU A 19 0.96 -7.76 7.70
N ASP A 20 -0.01 -8.17 8.52
CA ASP A 20 -0.90 -9.29 8.21
C ASP A 20 -1.94 -8.92 7.15
N ILE A 21 -2.17 -7.62 6.90
CA ILE A 21 -3.05 -7.14 5.83
C ILE A 21 -2.40 -7.09 4.44
N GLY A 22 -1.14 -7.52 4.33
CA GLY A 22 -0.42 -7.71 3.07
C GLY A 22 0.93 -7.01 3.05
N VAL A 23 1.90 -7.59 2.32
CA VAL A 23 3.25 -7.04 2.19
C VAL A 23 3.70 -7.02 0.73
N ASN A 24 4.65 -6.13 0.47
CA ASN A 24 5.41 -6.04 -0.77
C ASN A 24 6.39 -7.22 -0.89
N ASN A 25 6.90 -7.44 -2.10
CA ASN A 25 7.96 -8.41 -2.31
C ASN A 25 9.24 -7.95 -1.60
N ILE A 26 9.75 -8.78 -0.69
CA ILE A 26 10.99 -8.52 0.07
C ILE A 26 12.18 -8.38 -0.90
N HIS A 27 12.14 -9.13 -2.00
CA HIS A 27 13.12 -9.09 -3.07
C HIS A 27 12.42 -8.85 -4.41
N GLY A 28 12.94 -7.89 -5.19
CA GLY A 28 12.44 -7.60 -6.53
C GLY A 28 11.34 -6.54 -6.58
N TYR A 29 10.65 -6.51 -7.72
CA TYR A 29 9.61 -5.53 -8.02
C TYR A 29 8.30 -5.89 -7.30
N THR A 30 7.57 -4.88 -6.82
CA THR A 30 6.20 -5.03 -6.29
C THR A 30 5.25 -4.27 -7.19
N SER A 31 4.22 -4.95 -7.70
CA SER A 31 3.23 -4.33 -8.57
C SER A 31 2.26 -3.45 -7.79
N TYR A 32 1.66 -2.48 -8.49
CA TYR A 32 0.58 -1.68 -7.94
C TYR A 32 -0.59 -2.54 -7.45
N GLU A 33 -0.96 -3.57 -8.21
CA GLU A 33 -2.06 -4.48 -7.89
C GLU A 33 -1.81 -5.22 -6.57
N GLN A 34 -0.60 -5.75 -6.36
CA GLN A 34 -0.23 -6.40 -5.10
C GLN A 34 -0.28 -5.40 -3.92
N ALA A 35 0.30 -4.21 -4.09
CA ALA A 35 0.30 -3.19 -3.05
C ALA A 35 -1.11 -2.65 -2.76
N SER A 36 -2.03 -2.70 -3.72
CA SER A 36 -3.41 -2.21 -3.56
C SER A 36 -4.19 -2.98 -2.50
N ILE A 37 -3.84 -4.25 -2.24
CA ILE A 37 -4.46 -5.11 -1.22
C ILE A 37 -4.41 -4.46 0.16
N TRP A 38 -3.25 -3.91 0.53
CA TRP A 38 -3.05 -3.17 1.79
C TRP A 38 -3.25 -1.66 1.61
N GLY A 39 -2.89 -1.11 0.45
CA GLY A 39 -2.87 0.33 0.17
C GLY A 39 -4.25 0.99 0.28
N PHE A 40 -5.29 0.34 -0.25
CA PHE A 40 -6.66 0.87 -0.14
C PHE A 40 -7.20 0.84 1.29
N LYS A 41 -6.70 -0.06 2.15
CA LYS A 41 -7.10 -0.13 3.57
C LYS A 41 -6.59 1.09 4.34
N TYR A 42 -5.37 1.53 4.08
CA TYR A 42 -4.79 2.73 4.73
C TYR A 42 -5.24 4.05 4.11
N PHE A 43 -5.32 4.11 2.78
CA PHE A 43 -5.41 5.39 2.07
C PHE A 43 -6.72 5.59 1.30
N LYS A 44 -7.58 4.56 1.19
CA LYS A 44 -8.78 4.60 0.36
C LYS A 44 -8.43 5.10 -1.05
N ASN A 45 -9.26 5.94 -1.64
CA ASN A 45 -9.05 6.52 -2.97
C ASN A 45 -7.78 7.38 -3.10
N ASN A 46 -7.14 7.78 -1.99
CA ASN A 46 -5.90 8.55 -2.05
C ASN A 46 -4.71 7.69 -2.51
N PHE A 47 -4.80 6.36 -2.44
CA PHE A 47 -3.72 5.45 -2.83
C PHE A 47 -3.25 5.69 -4.28
N ASN A 48 -4.18 5.91 -5.21
CA ASN A 48 -3.89 6.22 -6.61
C ASN A 48 -2.96 7.45 -6.73
N ARG A 49 -3.33 8.57 -6.10
CA ARG A 49 -2.55 9.81 -6.14
C ARG A 49 -1.18 9.63 -5.50
N LEU A 50 -1.11 8.89 -4.40
CA LEU A 50 0.14 8.62 -3.72
C LEU A 50 1.11 7.79 -4.58
N ALA A 51 0.63 6.77 -5.30
CA ALA A 51 1.45 6.00 -6.23
C ALA A 51 1.99 6.86 -7.38
N HIS A 52 1.18 7.78 -7.93
CA HIS A 52 1.66 8.74 -8.92
C HIS A 52 2.71 9.70 -8.37
N VAL A 53 2.53 10.21 -7.14
CA VAL A 53 3.55 11.07 -6.50
C VAL A 53 4.84 10.28 -6.29
N LYS A 54 4.74 9.07 -5.72
CA LYS A 54 5.88 8.16 -5.50
C LYS A 54 6.66 7.92 -6.79
N SER A 55 5.96 7.63 -7.89
CA SER A 55 6.58 7.40 -9.20
C SER A 55 7.35 8.61 -9.73
N LYS A 56 6.90 9.84 -9.39
CA LYS A 56 7.58 11.08 -9.81
C LYS A 56 8.79 11.41 -8.94
N VAL A 57 8.68 11.23 -7.63
CA VAL A 57 9.71 11.69 -6.68
C VAL A 57 10.76 10.62 -6.37
N ASP A 58 10.41 9.35 -6.51
CA ASP A 58 11.30 8.20 -6.29
C ASP A 58 11.05 7.11 -7.34
N PRO A 59 11.37 7.39 -8.62
CA PRO A 59 11.08 6.49 -9.73
C PRO A 59 11.74 5.11 -9.57
N LEU A 60 12.97 5.06 -9.06
CA LEU A 60 13.74 3.83 -8.82
C LEU A 60 13.31 3.08 -7.55
N ASN A 61 12.32 3.61 -6.81
CA ASN A 61 11.79 3.04 -5.58
C ASN A 61 12.89 2.77 -4.53
N PHE A 62 13.82 3.71 -4.37
CA PHE A 62 14.92 3.62 -3.41
C PHE A 62 14.41 3.62 -1.96
N PHE A 63 13.47 4.51 -1.63
CA PHE A 63 12.84 4.59 -0.32
C PHE A 63 11.73 3.56 -0.21
N ARG A 64 12.08 2.33 0.15
CA ARG A 64 11.13 1.21 0.22
C ARG A 64 11.22 0.44 1.53
N TYR A 65 10.09 -0.16 1.90
CA TYR A 65 9.92 -1.08 3.03
C TYR A 65 8.75 -2.04 2.73
N GLU A 66 8.40 -2.91 3.66
CA GLU A 66 7.43 -4.00 3.50
C GLU A 66 6.04 -3.54 3.04
N GLN A 67 5.68 -2.28 3.28
CA GLN A 67 4.43 -1.65 2.83
C GLN A 67 4.67 -0.22 2.34
N SER A 68 5.81 0.03 1.67
CA SER A 68 6.01 1.30 0.97
C SER A 68 5.14 1.38 -0.27
N ILE A 69 4.61 2.55 -0.57
CA ILE A 69 3.87 2.80 -1.81
C ILE A 69 4.77 2.47 -3.01
N PRO A 70 4.29 1.68 -3.99
CA PRO A 70 5.10 1.30 -5.14
C PRO A 70 5.24 2.45 -6.14
N SER A 71 6.32 2.41 -6.92
CA SER A 71 6.46 3.19 -8.15
C SER A 71 5.72 2.47 -9.29
N LEU A 72 5.07 3.21 -10.18
CA LEU A 72 4.27 2.68 -11.31
C LEU A 72 5.12 2.39 -12.55
N MET A 73 6.41 2.07 -12.38
CA MET A 73 7.26 1.60 -13.47
C MET A 73 6.79 0.28 -14.04
#